data_AF-A0A942UT76-F1
#
_entry.id   AF-A0A942UT76-F1
#
_cell.length_a   1.000
_cell.length_b   1.000
_cell.length_c   1.000
_cell.angle_alpha   90.00
_cell.angle_beta   90.00
_cell.angle_gamma   90.00
#
_symmetry.space_group_name_H-M   'P 1'
#
loop_
_entity.id
_entity.type
_entity.pdbx_description
1 polymer ?
#
loop_
_entity_poly.entity_id
_entity_poly.type
_entity_poly.pdbx_seq_one_letter_code
_entity_poly.pdbx_strand_id
1 'polypeptide(L)'
;MKKFSIFLIIILLMISIAGCTQDSKAPSSDDNSSTDGDSQFVEYGVAGNITEITVSEDDSILGTIHVEGPKDNGATYDNAIVTVLPDTKIYSNDTVNFKDLEVGMYVEIFFKGEVKESYPVQADAKQINIIPDDPVKNESDEQDGE
;
A
#
# COMPACT_ATOMS: atom_id res chain seq x y z
N MET A 1 -15.81 -57.03 4.31
CA MET A 1 -16.51 -55.74 4.13
C MET A 1 -16.84 -55.16 5.49
N LYS A 2 -15.94 -54.36 6.07
CA LYS A 2 -16.06 -53.90 7.46
C LYS A 2 -15.94 -52.38 7.55
N LYS A 3 -17.08 -51.75 7.28
CA LYS A 3 -17.64 -50.56 7.93
C LYS A 3 -16.98 -50.27 9.29
N PHE A 4 -16.26 -49.16 9.42
CA PHE A 4 -16.09 -48.33 10.63
C PHE A 4 -15.15 -47.15 10.29
N SER A 5 -15.70 -46.04 9.81
CA SER A 5 -14.94 -44.81 9.51
C SER A 5 -15.64 -43.54 10.02
N ILE A 6 -16.32 -43.62 11.17
CA ILE A 6 -17.03 -42.47 11.78
C ILE A 6 -16.61 -42.26 13.26
N PHE A 7 -15.66 -43.04 13.78
CA PHE A 7 -15.22 -42.91 15.18
C PHE A 7 -14.10 -41.87 15.42
N LEU A 8 -13.48 -41.31 14.37
CA LEU A 8 -12.32 -40.42 14.54
C LEU A 8 -12.69 -38.95 14.81
N ILE A 9 -13.95 -38.54 14.60
CA ILE A 9 -14.38 -37.13 14.72
C ILE A 9 -14.90 -36.77 16.13
N ILE A 10 -15.21 -37.76 16.97
CA ILE A 10 -15.75 -37.51 18.32
C ILE A 10 -14.64 -37.32 19.39
N ILE A 11 -13.40 -37.76 19.11
CA ILE A 11 -12.30 -37.72 20.08
C ILE A 11 -11.59 -36.36 20.18
N LEU A 12 -11.76 -35.45 19.19
CA LEU A 12 -11.02 -34.19 19.16
C LEU A 12 -11.76 -32.99 19.79
N LEU A 13 -12.94 -33.19 20.38
CA LEU A 13 -13.76 -32.10 20.94
C LEU A 13 -13.79 -32.03 22.48
N MET A 14 -12.89 -32.74 23.19
CA MET A 14 -12.94 -32.90 24.65
C MET A 14 -11.63 -32.62 25.40
N ILE A 15 -10.76 -31.74 24.87
CA ILE A 15 -9.63 -31.22 25.67
C ILE A 15 -9.81 -29.72 25.84
N SER A 16 -10.68 -29.38 26.79
CA SER A 16 -10.70 -28.09 27.45
C SER A 16 -10.64 -28.34 28.95
N ILE A 17 -9.81 -27.53 29.62
CA ILE A 17 -9.86 -27.13 31.03
C ILE A 17 -8.83 -27.76 31.99
N ALA A 18 -8.24 -26.83 32.76
CA ALA A 18 -7.37 -26.91 33.94
C ALA A 18 -5.88 -27.15 33.65
N GLY A 19 -4.93 -26.29 34.01
CA GLY A 19 -4.91 -25.16 34.95
C GLY A 19 -3.58 -25.23 35.71
N CYS A 20 -2.98 -24.08 36.10
CA CYS A 20 -2.11 -23.96 37.27
C CYS A 20 -1.76 -22.50 37.58
N THR A 21 -1.20 -22.30 38.77
CA THR A 21 -1.46 -21.25 39.75
C THR A 21 -0.16 -20.58 40.25
N GLN A 22 -0.28 -19.31 40.69
CA GLN A 22 0.48 -18.54 41.70
C GLN A 22 1.91 -17.95 41.44
N ASP A 23 1.93 -16.61 41.57
CA ASP A 23 2.84 -15.69 42.27
C ASP A 23 4.38 -15.73 42.11
N SER A 24 4.96 -14.61 41.62
CA SER A 24 5.75 -13.65 42.43
C SER A 24 6.61 -12.66 41.60
N LYS A 25 6.49 -11.36 41.97
CA LYS A 25 7.52 -10.30 42.01
C LYS A 25 7.82 -9.44 40.74
N ALA A 26 7.51 -8.14 40.87
CA ALA A 26 8.01 -6.99 40.08
C ALA A 26 9.55 -6.83 40.25
N PRO A 27 10.32 -6.13 39.36
CA PRO A 27 10.01 -4.81 38.82
C PRO A 27 10.40 -4.55 37.35
N SER A 28 9.61 -3.74 36.67
CA SER A 28 10.12 -2.65 35.82
C SER A 28 8.95 -1.71 35.51
N SER A 29 8.96 -0.57 36.18
CA SER A 29 8.30 0.63 35.70
C SER A 29 9.14 1.14 34.54
N ASP A 30 8.90 0.60 33.34
CA ASP A 30 9.16 1.36 32.13
C ASP A 30 7.94 2.24 31.92
N ASP A 31 7.97 3.37 32.63
CA ASP A 31 7.19 4.55 32.33
C ASP A 31 7.70 5.11 31.00
N ASN A 32 7.36 4.42 29.90
CA ASN A 32 7.53 5.03 28.60
C ASN A 32 6.29 5.89 28.36
N SER A 33 6.38 7.11 28.92
CA SER A 33 5.65 8.30 28.51
C SER A 33 5.44 8.25 27.00
N SER A 34 4.30 7.72 26.59
CA SER A 34 3.82 7.80 25.23
C SER A 34 3.28 9.20 25.08
N THR A 35 4.22 10.13 24.89
CA THR A 35 3.95 11.50 24.54
C THR A 35 3.22 11.48 23.20
N ASP A 36 1.90 11.65 23.29
CA ASP A 36 1.11 12.60 22.54
C ASP A 36 1.44 12.76 21.05
N GLY A 37 0.50 12.28 20.22
CA GLY A 37 0.38 12.68 18.82
C GLY A 37 1.14 11.79 17.86
N ASP A 38 0.69 10.55 17.69
CA ASP A 38 0.93 9.74 16.48
C ASP A 38 0.29 10.47 15.28
N SER A 39 0.95 11.53 14.81
CA SER A 39 0.79 11.99 13.44
C SER A 39 1.35 10.86 12.57
N GLN A 40 0.48 9.92 12.20
CA GLN A 40 0.76 8.97 11.14
C GLN A 40 0.99 9.78 9.88
N PHE A 41 2.25 10.09 9.59
CA PHE A 41 2.63 10.64 8.30
C PHE A 41 2.22 9.60 7.27
N VAL A 42 1.23 9.95 6.44
CA VAL A 42 0.80 9.09 5.35
C VAL A 42 1.85 9.25 4.25
N GLU A 43 2.76 8.29 4.16
CA GLU A 43 3.83 8.29 3.16
C GLU A 43 3.32 7.68 1.84
N TYR A 44 3.68 8.31 0.72
CA TYR A 44 3.38 7.78 -0.60
C TYR A 44 4.25 6.56 -0.88
N GLY A 45 3.69 5.51 -1.45
CA GLY A 45 4.48 4.38 -1.94
C GLY A 45 5.39 4.82 -3.08
N VAL A 46 4.82 5.45 -4.11
CA VAL A 46 5.56 6.07 -5.22
C VAL A 46 4.90 7.39 -5.58
N ALA A 47 5.70 8.38 -5.98
CA ALA A 47 5.22 9.59 -6.62
C ALA A 47 6.06 9.88 -7.86
N GLY A 48 5.45 10.39 -8.92
CA GLY A 48 6.15 10.61 -10.18
C GLY A 48 5.23 10.66 -11.40
N ASN A 49 5.82 10.66 -12.59
CA ASN A 49 5.07 10.65 -13.83
C ASN A 49 4.74 9.22 -14.26
N ILE A 50 3.53 9.01 -14.77
CA ILE A 50 3.18 7.76 -15.45
C ILE A 50 3.99 7.68 -16.75
N THR A 51 4.84 6.67 -16.89
CA THR A 51 5.68 6.44 -18.08
C THR A 51 5.08 5.39 -19.02
N GLU A 52 4.28 4.47 -18.49
CA GLU A 52 3.60 3.42 -19.26
C GLU A 52 2.26 3.05 -18.63
N ILE A 53 1.26 2.71 -19.46
CA ILE A 53 -0.03 2.14 -19.05
C ILE A 53 -0.30 0.89 -19.88
N THR A 54 -0.56 -0.23 -19.21
CA THR A 54 -1.04 -1.46 -19.84
C THR A 54 -2.45 -1.75 -19.34
N VAL A 55 -3.42 -1.83 -20.25
CA VAL A 55 -4.80 -2.22 -19.92
C VAL A 55 -4.86 -3.75 -19.84
N SER A 56 -5.52 -4.26 -18.81
CA SER A 56 -5.73 -5.69 -18.64
C SER A 56 -6.93 -6.19 -19.46
N GLU A 57 -6.84 -7.42 -19.96
CA GLU A 57 -8.00 -8.15 -20.53
C GLU A 57 -8.78 -8.96 -19.46
N ASP A 58 -8.23 -9.07 -18.25
CA ASP A 58 -8.84 -9.74 -17.10
C ASP A 58 -9.63 -8.73 -16.26
N ASP A 59 -10.93 -8.95 -16.10
CA ASP A 59 -11.84 -8.07 -15.33
C ASP A 59 -11.47 -7.92 -13.84
N SER A 60 -10.60 -8.77 -13.30
CA SER A 60 -10.11 -8.66 -11.91
C SER A 60 -9.04 -7.58 -11.71
N ILE A 61 -8.44 -7.09 -12.79
CA ILE A 61 -7.39 -6.07 -12.81
C ILE A 61 -7.78 -5.03 -13.86
N LEU A 62 -7.72 -3.74 -13.55
CA LEU A 62 -7.98 -2.71 -14.56
C LEU A 62 -6.78 -2.53 -15.50
N GLY A 63 -5.58 -2.62 -14.95
CA GLY A 63 -4.32 -2.57 -15.69
C GLY A 63 -3.13 -2.39 -14.77
N THR A 64 -1.98 -2.10 -15.36
CA THR A 64 -0.76 -1.70 -14.66
C THR A 64 -0.27 -0.35 -15.15
N ILE A 65 0.29 0.44 -14.27
CA ILE A 65 0.97 1.70 -14.60
C ILE A 65 2.42 1.64 -14.13
N HIS A 66 3.35 2.11 -14.96
CA HIS A 66 4.74 2.34 -14.56
C HIS A 66 4.89 3.80 -14.17
N VAL A 67 5.39 4.06 -12.96
CA VAL A 67 5.58 5.41 -12.42
C VAL A 67 7.05 5.61 -12.07
N GLU A 68 7.61 6.73 -12.53
CA GLU A 68 8.98 7.15 -12.23
C GLU A 68 9.00 8.59 -11.72
N GLY A 69 9.72 8.83 -10.63
CA GLY A 69 9.92 10.14 -10.03
C GLY A 69 11.33 10.31 -9.46
N PRO A 70 11.69 11.52 -9.00
CA PRO A 70 12.95 11.74 -8.30
C PRO A 70 12.90 11.13 -6.88
N LYS A 71 14.07 10.88 -6.30
CA LYS A 71 14.19 10.28 -4.95
C LYS A 71 13.69 11.19 -3.82
N ASP A 72 13.67 12.50 -4.06
CA ASP A 72 13.39 13.52 -3.04
C ASP A 72 11.99 14.14 -3.21
N ASN A 73 10.97 13.32 -3.51
CA ASN A 73 9.58 13.78 -3.66
C ASN A 73 8.63 13.32 -2.55
N GLY A 74 9.18 12.81 -1.44
CA GLY A 74 8.40 12.37 -0.29
C GLY A 74 7.73 11.00 -0.43
N ALA A 75 8.02 10.27 -1.51
CA ALA A 75 7.63 8.86 -1.65
C ALA A 75 8.73 7.90 -1.17
N THR A 76 8.33 6.72 -0.70
CA THR A 76 9.24 5.65 -0.29
C THR A 76 10.09 5.12 -1.45
N TYR A 77 9.50 5.06 -2.65
CA TYR A 77 10.14 4.54 -3.86
C TYR A 77 10.09 5.56 -5.00
N ASP A 78 11.15 5.57 -5.81
CA ASP A 78 11.29 6.45 -6.97
C ASP A 78 10.81 5.79 -8.28
N ASN A 79 10.66 4.46 -8.29
CA ASN A 79 10.31 3.70 -9.49
C ASN A 79 9.47 2.45 -9.16
N ALA A 80 8.24 2.38 -9.68
CA ALA A 80 7.32 1.30 -9.40
C ALA A 80 6.44 0.90 -10.59
N ILE A 81 6.18 -0.41 -10.73
CA ILE A 81 5.10 -0.95 -11.55
C ILE A 81 3.93 -1.25 -10.62
N VAL A 82 2.81 -0.56 -10.84
CA VAL A 82 1.67 -0.58 -9.94
C VAL A 82 0.46 -1.23 -10.61
N THR A 83 -0.10 -2.26 -9.99
CA THR A 83 -1.36 -2.87 -10.41
C THR A 83 -2.54 -2.03 -9.95
N VAL A 84 -3.43 -1.66 -10.86
CA VAL A 84 -4.67 -0.95 -10.54
C VAL A 84 -5.82 -1.95 -10.52
N LEU A 85 -6.50 -2.07 -9.39
CA LEU A 85 -7.60 -2.99 -9.17
C LEU A 85 -8.95 -2.26 -9.29
N PRO A 86 -10.07 -2.97 -9.50
CA PRO A 86 -11.40 -2.36 -9.53
C PRO A 86 -11.79 -1.59 -8.26
N ASP A 87 -11.16 -1.89 -7.11
CA ASP A 87 -11.38 -1.20 -5.83
C ASP A 87 -10.37 -0.06 -5.55
N THR A 88 -9.41 0.17 -6.43
CA THR A 88 -8.48 1.31 -6.33
C THR A 88 -9.24 2.62 -6.49
N LYS A 89 -9.03 3.55 -5.55
CA LYS A 89 -9.63 4.90 -5.63
C LYS A 89 -8.72 5.83 -6.44
N ILE A 90 -9.27 6.52 -7.43
CA ILE A 90 -8.49 7.45 -8.26
C ILE A 90 -9.11 8.84 -8.13
N TYR A 91 -8.29 9.81 -7.75
CA TYR A 91 -8.71 11.20 -7.53
C TYR A 91 -7.89 12.14 -8.40
N SER A 92 -8.56 13.16 -8.94
CA SER A 92 -7.93 14.42 -9.35
C SER A 92 -8.52 15.50 -8.45
N ASN A 93 -9.49 16.27 -8.94
CA ASN A 93 -10.36 17.12 -8.10
C ASN A 93 -11.54 16.34 -7.49
N ASP A 94 -12.04 15.35 -8.24
CA ASP A 94 -13.11 14.42 -7.87
C ASP A 94 -12.66 12.98 -8.17
N THR A 95 -13.50 12.00 -7.87
CA THR A 95 -13.26 10.60 -8.25
C THR A 95 -13.34 10.43 -9.77
N VAL A 96 -12.32 9.78 -10.35
CA VAL A 96 -12.21 9.47 -11.78
C VAL A 96 -11.98 7.96 -12.00
N ASN A 97 -11.97 7.51 -13.25
CA ASN A 97 -11.77 6.11 -13.61
C ASN A 97 -10.34 5.85 -14.09
N PHE A 98 -9.95 4.57 -14.13
CA PHE A 98 -8.65 4.16 -14.68
C PHE A 98 -8.40 4.62 -16.12
N LYS A 99 -9.47 4.71 -16.93
CA LYS A 99 -9.39 5.16 -18.33
C LYS A 99 -9.05 6.65 -18.47
N ASP A 100 -9.17 7.41 -17.39
CA ASP A 100 -8.86 8.84 -17.36
C ASP A 100 -7.38 9.08 -17.03
N LEU A 101 -6.60 8.02 -16.72
CA LEU A 101 -5.16 8.09 -16.56
C LEU A 101 -4.46 8.13 -17.92
N GLU A 102 -3.47 9.02 -18.04
CA GLU A 102 -2.67 9.16 -19.25
C GLU A 102 -1.18 9.18 -18.92
N VAL A 103 -0.36 8.72 -19.87
CA VAL A 103 1.11 8.84 -19.79
C VAL A 103 1.50 10.32 -19.70
N GLY A 104 2.41 10.63 -18.78
CA GLY A 104 2.88 11.98 -18.49
C GLY A 104 2.14 12.69 -17.35
N MET A 105 1.05 12.11 -16.82
CA MET A 105 0.41 12.63 -15.61
C MET A 105 1.30 12.39 -14.38
N TYR A 106 1.46 13.41 -13.55
CA TYR A 106 2.10 13.27 -12.24
C TYR A 106 1.09 12.70 -11.24
N VAL A 107 1.50 11.65 -10.53
CA VAL A 107 0.65 10.95 -9.57
C VAL A 107 1.38 10.68 -8.26
N GLU A 108 0.60 10.62 -7.19
CA GLU A 108 1.01 10.12 -5.88
C GLU A 108 0.19 8.87 -5.57
N ILE A 109 0.86 7.77 -5.25
CA ILE A 109 0.21 6.46 -5.10
C ILE A 109 0.46 5.90 -3.71
N PHE A 110 -0.63 5.50 -3.06
CA PHE A 110 -0.58 4.71 -1.84
C PHE A 110 -0.71 3.23 -2.19
N PHE A 111 0.22 2.41 -1.70
CA PHE A 111 0.19 0.97 -1.90
C PHE A 111 -0.82 0.27 -0.98
N LYS A 112 -1.31 -0.87 -1.46
CA LYS A 112 -2.18 -1.80 -0.74
C LYS A 112 -1.37 -3.04 -0.37
N GLY A 113 -1.25 -3.31 0.92
CA GLY A 113 -0.63 -4.54 1.41
C GLY A 113 0.89 -4.56 1.22
N GLU A 114 1.42 -5.75 0.97
CA GLU A 114 2.86 -5.99 0.84
C GLU A 114 3.41 -5.52 -0.51
N VAL A 115 4.68 -5.13 -0.53
CA VAL A 115 5.41 -4.69 -1.73
C VAL A 115 6.42 -5.77 -2.10
N LYS A 116 6.55 -6.07 -3.40
CA LYS A 116 7.63 -6.93 -3.90
C LYS A 116 8.88 -6.09 -4.12
N GLU A 117 9.93 -6.42 -3.37
CA GLU A 117 11.21 -5.70 -3.34
C GLU A 117 12.11 -6.02 -4.56
N SER A 118 11.60 -5.80 -5.77
CA SER A 118 12.39 -5.74 -7.02
C SER A 118 12.69 -4.28 -7.40
N TYR A 119 13.44 -4.06 -8.48
CA TYR A 119 13.59 -2.73 -9.08
C TYR A 119 13.24 -2.77 -10.58
N PRO A 120 12.15 -2.12 -11.04
CA PRO A 120 11.16 -1.36 -10.26
C PRO A 120 10.47 -2.19 -9.17
N VAL A 121 10.03 -1.56 -8.08
CA VAL A 121 9.20 -2.25 -7.08
C VAL A 121 7.85 -2.58 -7.68
N GLN A 122 7.20 -3.64 -7.19
CA GLN A 122 5.86 -4.01 -7.64
C GLN A 122 4.88 -4.02 -6.47
N ALA A 123 3.72 -3.38 -6.67
CA ALA A 123 2.70 -3.26 -5.63
C ALA A 123 1.29 -3.08 -6.24
N ASP A 124 0.27 -3.32 -5.43
CA ASP A 124 -1.12 -3.00 -5.77
C ASP A 124 -1.47 -1.58 -5.29
N ALA A 125 -2.24 -0.83 -6.08
CA ALA A 125 -2.69 0.49 -5.69
C ALA A 125 -3.89 0.43 -4.73
N LYS A 126 -3.75 1.06 -3.57
CA LYS A 126 -4.90 1.42 -2.71
C LYS A 126 -5.60 2.67 -3.24
N GLN A 127 -4.81 3.68 -3.58
CA GLN A 127 -5.28 4.98 -4.03
C GLN A 127 -4.25 5.65 -4.95
N ILE A 128 -4.72 6.38 -5.95
CA ILE A 128 -3.95 7.18 -6.87
C ILE A 128 -4.49 8.62 -6.83
N ASN A 129 -3.64 9.59 -6.54
CA ASN A 129 -3.96 11.01 -6.64
C ASN A 129 -3.24 11.59 -7.86
N ILE A 130 -3.97 12.23 -8.77
CA ILE A 130 -3.44 12.94 -9.93
C ILE A 130 -3.16 14.38 -9.50
N ILE A 131 -1.91 14.81 -9.65
CA ILE A 131 -1.48 16.16 -9.27
C ILE A 131 -1.46 17.03 -10.53
N PRO A 132 -2.29 18.08 -10.61
CA PRO A 132 -2.43 18.90 -11.82
C PRO A 132 -1.14 19.61 -12.25
N ASP A 133 -0.36 20.06 -11.26
CA ASP A 133 0.88 20.79 -11.48
C ASP A 133 2.04 19.94 -10.92
N ASP A 134 2.90 19.41 -11.81
CA ASP A 134 4.08 18.63 -11.44
C ASP A 134 4.97 19.48 -10.50
N PRO A 135 5.12 19.11 -9.22
CA PRO A 135 5.80 19.94 -8.24
C PRO A 135 7.28 20.17 -8.60
N VAL A 136 7.88 19.27 -9.38
CA VAL A 136 9.30 19.34 -9.76
C VAL A 136 9.53 20.29 -10.93
N LYS A 137 8.54 20.48 -11.81
CA LYS A 137 8.66 21.40 -12.97
C LYS A 137 8.54 22.86 -12.58
N ASN A 138 7.79 23.16 -11.53
CA ASN A 138 7.56 24.54 -11.10
C ASN A 138 8.79 25.19 -10.42
N GLU A 139 9.72 24.39 -9.89
CA GLU A 139 10.94 24.92 -9.24
C GLU A 139 12.01 25.36 -10.26
N SER A 140 12.01 24.81 -11.48
CA SER A 140 12.99 25.17 -12.51
C SER A 140 12.68 26.46 -13.27
N ASP A 141 11.41 26.90 -13.26
CA ASP A 141 10.98 28.07 -14.03
C ASP A 141 11.13 29.40 -13.27
N GLU A 142 11.43 29.37 -11.97
CA GLU A 142 11.51 30.56 -11.11
C GLU A 142 12.94 31.10 -10.91
N GLN A 143 13.97 30.47 -11.51
CA GLN A 143 15.38 30.87 -11.36
C GLN A 143 15.95 31.74 -12.50
N ASP A 144 15.21 31.99 -13.58
CA ASP A 144 15.73 32.69 -14.77
C ASP A 144 15.27 34.16 -14.88
N GLY A 145 14.75 34.73 -13.79
CA GLY A 145 14.17 36.08 -13.77
C GLY A 145 14.85 37.07 -12.82
N GLU A 146 16.13 37.40 -13.03
CA GLU A 146 16.72 38.66 -12.52
C GLU A 146 17.72 39.28 -13.52
#